data_AF-A0A9Q0SA51-F1
#
_entry.id   AF-A0A9Q0SA51-F1
#
_cell.length_a   1.000
_cell.length_b   1.000
_cell.length_c   1.000
_cell.angle_alpha   90.00
_cell.angle_beta   90.00
_cell.angle_gamma   90.00
#
_symmetry.space_group_name_H-M   'P 1'
#
loop_
_entity.id
_entity.type
_entity.pdbx_description
1 polymer ?
#
loop_
_entity_poly.entity_id
_entity_poly.type
_entity_poly.pdbx_seq_one_letter_code
_entity_poly.pdbx_strand_id
1 'polypeptide(L)'
;MKILFLLTLTIIFIMQSQYAADALMCPVPDNKVCIHYYDQCGRDADCRSDQKCCPQPGCGRECKKGVLQCPPSDPNIRCIWYHDSCTSDADCGTGKKCCLQLACGHSCKDGV
;
A
#
# COMPACT_ATOMS: atom_id res chain seq x y z
N MET A 1 26.28 -6.84 -28.74
CA MET A 1 24.79 -6.77 -28.79
C MET A 1 24.11 -7.54 -27.66
N LYS A 2 24.58 -8.72 -27.23
CA LYS A 2 23.99 -9.48 -26.10
C LYS A 2 24.07 -8.77 -24.74
N ILE A 3 25.18 -8.07 -24.46
CA ILE A 3 25.38 -7.33 -23.20
C ILE A 3 24.41 -6.14 -23.09
N LEU A 4 24.17 -5.41 -24.17
CA LEU A 4 23.23 -4.29 -24.18
C LEU A 4 21.79 -4.77 -23.91
N PHE A 5 21.41 -5.91 -24.47
CA PHE A 5 20.09 -6.52 -24.27
C PHE A 5 19.86 -7.01 -22.83
N LEU A 6 20.91 -7.56 -22.20
CA LEU A 6 20.86 -7.96 -20.79
C LEU A 6 20.71 -6.75 -19.87
N LEU A 7 21.48 -5.68 -20.11
CA LEU A 7 21.38 -4.44 -19.34
C LEU A 7 19.99 -3.81 -19.43
N THR A 8 19.37 -3.79 -20.61
CA THR A 8 18.00 -3.28 -20.76
C THR A 8 16.97 -4.10 -20.00
N LEU A 9 17.07 -5.44 -20.02
CA LEU A 9 16.15 -6.31 -19.29
C LEU A 9 16.29 -6.13 -17.78
N THR A 10 17.51 -6.01 -17.27
CA THR A 10 17.73 -5.77 -15.83
C THR A 10 17.17 -4.42 -15.39
N ILE A 11 17.34 -3.37 -16.20
CA ILE A 11 16.78 -2.05 -15.86
C ILE A 11 15.25 -2.10 -15.84
N ILE A 12 14.62 -2.75 -16.81
CA ILE A 12 13.16 -2.92 -16.85
C ILE A 12 12.66 -3.66 -15.60
N PHE A 13 13.35 -4.73 -15.19
CA PHE A 13 12.98 -5.51 -14.01
C PHE A 13 13.09 -4.69 -12.71
N ILE A 14 14.17 -3.89 -12.57
CA ILE A 14 14.37 -3.01 -11.41
C ILE A 14 13.27 -1.94 -11.37
N MET A 15 12.96 -1.30 -12.50
CA MET A 15 11.88 -0.31 -12.59
C MET A 15 10.52 -0.90 -12.20
N GLN A 16 10.17 -2.08 -12.73
CA GLN A 16 8.92 -2.75 -12.35
C GLN A 16 8.84 -3.06 -10.85
N SER A 17 9.95 -3.47 -10.23
CA SER A 17 10.00 -3.75 -8.79
C SER A 17 9.80 -2.50 -7.92
N GLN A 18 10.34 -1.35 -8.35
CA GLN A 18 10.16 -0.07 -7.63
C GLN A 18 8.74 0.47 -7.73
N TYR A 19 8.10 0.35 -8.90
CA TYR A 19 6.71 0.78 -9.07
C TYR A 19 5.75 0.03 -8.14
N ALA A 20 6.01 -1.25 -7.88
CA ALA A 20 5.22 -2.05 -6.95
C ALA A 20 5.42 -1.62 -5.48
N ALA A 21 6.62 -1.17 -5.10
CA ALA A 21 6.93 -0.67 -3.77
C ALA A 21 6.30 0.71 -3.49
N ASP A 22 6.26 1.57 -4.51
CA ASP A 22 5.65 2.89 -4.40
C ASP A 22 4.13 2.82 -4.21
N ALA A 23 3.48 1.79 -4.77
CA ALA A 23 2.06 1.48 -4.62
C ALA A 23 1.69 0.82 -3.27
N LEU A 24 2.61 0.76 -2.31
CA LEU A 24 2.28 0.35 -0.95
C LEU A 24 2.00 1.58 -0.08
N MET A 25 1.18 1.40 0.94
CA MET A 25 0.90 2.41 1.96
C MET A 25 1.39 2.00 3.33
N CYS A 26 1.55 2.98 4.21
CA CYS A 26 1.86 2.73 5.62
C CYS A 26 0.73 1.98 6.29
N PRO A 27 0.98 0.84 6.95
CA PRO A 27 -0.07 0.11 7.64
C PRO A 27 -0.72 0.99 8.71
N VAL A 28 -1.96 0.65 9.08
CA VAL A 28 -2.63 1.30 10.20
C VAL A 28 -1.70 1.22 11.43
N PRO A 29 -1.41 2.34 12.10
CA PRO A 29 -0.54 2.34 13.25
C PRO A 29 -1.06 1.39 14.33
N ASP A 30 -0.15 0.68 14.97
CA ASP A 30 -0.49 -0.20 16.10
C ASP A 30 -0.53 0.60 17.41
N ASN A 31 -1.02 -0.03 18.49
CA ASN A 31 -1.14 0.60 19.82
C ASN A 31 0.18 0.56 20.61
N LYS A 32 1.34 0.54 19.96
CA LYS A 32 2.64 0.53 20.62
C LYS A 32 2.82 1.80 21.45
N VAL A 33 3.25 1.62 22.69
CA VAL A 33 3.65 2.71 23.58
C VAL A 33 5.17 2.83 23.53
N CYS A 34 5.67 4.03 23.22
CA CYS A 34 7.10 4.32 23.23
C CYS A 34 7.45 5.25 24.39
N ILE A 35 8.60 4.97 25.01
CA ILE A 35 9.16 5.80 26.08
C ILE A 35 9.97 6.97 25.49
N HIS A 36 10.48 6.79 24.27
CA HIS A 36 11.27 7.78 23.55
C HIS A 36 10.64 8.08 22.21
N TYR A 37 10.66 9.37 21.85
CA TYR A 37 10.21 9.86 20.56
C TYR A 37 11.44 10.13 19.69
N TYR A 38 11.65 9.34 18.65
CA TYR A 38 12.71 9.61 17.67
C TYR A 38 12.38 8.97 16.32
N ASP A 39 12.78 9.66 15.24
CA ASP A 39 12.58 9.20 13.88
C ASP A 39 13.72 8.26 13.46
N GLN A 40 13.39 7.03 13.09
CA GLN A 40 14.34 6.04 12.54
C GLN A 40 14.64 6.29 11.05
N CYS A 41 13.76 7.02 10.38
CA CYS A 41 13.81 7.32 8.96
C CYS A 41 13.19 8.71 8.71
N GLY A 42 13.61 9.39 7.64
CA GLY A 42 13.01 10.64 7.19
C GLY A 42 12.09 10.44 5.98
N ARG A 43 12.39 9.46 5.12
CA ARG A 43 11.69 9.15 3.87
C ARG A 43 11.71 7.65 3.59
N ASP A 44 10.83 7.18 2.69
CA ASP A 44 10.76 5.76 2.30
C ASP A 44 12.09 5.22 1.77
N ALA A 45 12.88 6.06 1.10
CA ALA A 45 14.21 5.70 0.57
C ALA A 45 15.24 5.37 1.67
N ASP A 46 14.97 5.75 2.93
CA ASP A 46 15.81 5.40 4.07
C ASP A 46 15.50 3.98 4.58
N CYS A 47 14.41 3.36 4.09
CA CYS A 47 13.96 2.02 4.44
C CYS A 47 14.29 0.98 3.35
N ARG A 48 14.04 -0.30 3.63
CA ARG A 48 14.15 -1.36 2.61
C ARG A 48 13.10 -1.18 1.52
N SER A 49 13.32 -1.78 0.34
CA SER A 49 12.45 -1.60 -0.83
C SER A 49 10.99 -1.99 -0.61
N ASP A 50 10.66 -2.89 0.33
CA ASP A 50 9.27 -3.27 0.66
C ASP A 50 8.73 -2.54 1.90
N GLN A 51 9.45 -1.53 2.39
CA GLN A 51 9.14 -0.78 3.58
C GLN A 51 8.92 0.69 3.28
N LYS A 52 8.14 1.33 4.14
CA LYS A 52 7.85 2.75 4.09
C LYS A 52 8.15 3.39 5.43
N CYS A 53 8.51 4.67 5.38
CA CYS A 53 8.82 5.45 6.57
C CYS A 53 7.53 6.01 7.17
N CYS A 54 6.98 5.29 8.14
CA CYS A 54 5.63 5.49 8.62
C CYS A 54 5.59 6.20 9.97
N PRO A 55 4.67 7.16 10.16
CA PRO A 55 4.45 7.76 11.47
C PRO A 55 3.84 6.72 12.42
N GLN A 56 4.39 6.67 13.62
CA GLN A 56 3.94 5.82 14.71
C GLN A 56 3.56 6.73 15.89
N PRO A 57 2.26 6.78 16.26
CA PRO A 57 1.77 7.66 17.33
C PRO A 57 2.58 7.52 18.61
N GLY A 58 3.08 8.64 19.14
CA GLY A 58 3.88 8.68 20.38
C GLY A 58 5.31 8.14 20.25
N CYS A 59 5.73 7.68 19.07
CA CYS A 59 7.04 7.05 18.84
C CYS A 59 7.93 7.80 17.83
N GLY A 60 7.35 8.57 16.92
CA GLY A 60 8.06 9.20 15.80
C GLY A 60 7.78 8.49 14.49
N ARG A 61 8.82 8.23 13.68
CA ARG A 61 8.74 7.48 12.42
C ARG A 61 9.55 6.20 12.44
N GLU A 62 8.99 5.14 11.88
CA GLU A 62 9.62 3.81 11.81
C GLU A 62 9.47 3.21 10.41
N CYS A 63 10.48 2.47 9.96
CA CYS A 63 10.37 1.67 8.74
C CYS A 63 9.41 0.49 9.00
N LYS A 64 8.23 0.51 8.38
CA LYS A 64 7.22 -0.55 8.48
C LYS A 64 7.02 -1.17 7.11
N LYS A 65 6.67 -2.46 7.08
CA LYS A 65 6.34 -3.14 5.83
C LYS A 65 5.14 -2.45 5.19
N GLY A 66 5.30 -2.03 3.94
CA GLY A 66 4.21 -1.43 3.18
C GLY A 66 3.11 -2.46 2.94
N VAL A 67 1.86 -2.01 3.00
CA VAL A 67 0.71 -2.87 2.74
C VAL A 67 -0.14 -2.24 1.66
N LEU A 68 -0.70 -3.10 0.81
CA LEU A 68 -1.72 -2.71 -0.14
C LEU A 68 -2.99 -2.34 0.64
N GLN A 69 -3.57 -1.17 0.36
CA GLN A 69 -4.76 -0.67 1.05
C GLN A 69 -5.90 -0.38 0.09
N CYS A 70 -7.09 -0.26 0.66
CA CYS A 70 -8.21 0.25 -0.09
C CYS A 70 -7.96 1.72 -0.47
N PRO A 71 -8.31 2.12 -1.70
CA PRO A 71 -8.25 3.52 -2.05
C PRO A 71 -9.18 4.33 -1.14
N PRO A 72 -8.87 5.61 -0.89
CA PRO A 72 -9.76 6.51 -0.18
C PRO A 72 -11.16 6.45 -0.80
N SER A 73 -12.20 6.40 0.04
CA SER A 73 -13.57 6.40 -0.45
C SER A 73 -13.84 7.71 -1.21
N ASP A 74 -14.43 7.60 -2.41
CA ASP A 74 -14.90 8.76 -3.15
C ASP A 74 -16.09 9.39 -2.41
N PRO A 75 -15.98 10.65 -1.92
CA PRO A 75 -17.06 11.30 -1.19
C PRO A 75 -18.30 11.58 -2.06
N ASN A 76 -18.17 11.55 -3.39
CA ASN A 76 -19.26 11.80 -4.33
C ASN A 76 -19.91 10.53 -4.86
N ILE A 77 -19.58 9.36 -4.30
CA ILE A 77 -20.16 8.11 -4.77
C ILE A 77 -21.67 8.09 -4.54
N ARG A 78 -22.42 7.79 -5.61
CA ARG A 78 -23.88 7.66 -5.55
C ARG A 78 -24.26 6.25 -5.98
N CYS A 79 -24.56 5.42 -4.99
CA CYS A 79 -25.07 4.08 -5.23
C CYS A 79 -26.59 4.09 -5.09
N ILE A 80 -27.25 3.44 -6.05
CA ILE A 80 -28.71 3.29 -6.04
C ILE A 80 -29.10 2.15 -5.08
N TRP A 81 -28.23 1.16 -4.90
CA TRP A 81 -28.45 -0.04 -4.09
C TRP A 81 -27.20 -0.36 -3.27
N TYR A 82 -27.40 -0.90 -2.07
CA TYR A 82 -26.34 -1.50 -1.27
C TYR A 82 -26.13 -2.95 -1.73
N HIS A 83 -24.90 -3.31 -2.11
CA HIS A 83 -24.57 -4.64 -2.58
C HIS A 83 -23.10 -4.99 -2.32
N ASP A 84 -22.88 -6.13 -1.66
CA ASP A 84 -21.54 -6.69 -1.44
C ASP A 84 -21.18 -7.64 -2.59
N SER A 85 -20.18 -7.27 -3.39
CA SER A 85 -19.64 -8.13 -4.47
C SER A 85 -18.46 -9.01 -4.01
N CYS A 86 -17.99 -8.81 -2.78
CA CYS A 86 -16.94 -9.57 -2.14
C CYS A 86 -17.15 -9.53 -0.62
N THR A 87 -16.56 -10.48 0.10
CA THR A 87 -16.55 -10.56 1.56
C THR A 87 -15.14 -10.48 2.14
N SER A 88 -14.14 -10.79 1.34
CA SER A 88 -12.72 -10.74 1.71
C SER A 88 -11.84 -10.43 0.50
N ASP A 89 -10.60 -10.01 0.75
CA ASP A 89 -9.61 -9.79 -0.31
C ASP A 89 -9.37 -11.05 -1.18
N ALA A 90 -9.61 -12.25 -0.64
CA ALA A 90 -9.45 -13.51 -1.37
C ALA A 90 -10.52 -13.71 -2.45
N ASP A 91 -11.67 -13.03 -2.33
CA ASP A 91 -12.71 -13.01 -3.36
C ASP A 91 -12.30 -12.13 -4.55
N CYS A 92 -11.23 -11.33 -4.37
CA CYS A 92 -10.69 -10.44 -5.38
C CYS A 92 -9.44 -11.05 -6.05
N GLY A 93 -9.19 -10.67 -7.30
CA GLY A 93 -7.97 -11.07 -8.00
C GLY A 93 -6.70 -10.43 -7.41
N THR A 94 -5.53 -10.93 -7.82
CA THR A 94 -4.23 -10.41 -7.39
C THR A 94 -4.13 -8.88 -7.55
N GLY A 95 -3.65 -8.20 -6.51
CA GLY A 95 -3.49 -6.74 -6.50
C GLY A 95 -4.78 -5.97 -6.21
N LYS A 96 -5.89 -6.66 -5.90
CA LYS A 96 -7.16 -6.04 -5.52
C LYS A 96 -7.51 -6.34 -4.07
N LYS A 97 -8.32 -5.47 -3.48
CA LYS A 97 -8.83 -5.61 -2.12
C LYS A 97 -10.34 -5.44 -2.10
N CYS A 98 -10.98 -6.15 -1.17
CA CYS A 98 -12.40 -6.04 -0.92
C CYS A 98 -12.66 -4.83 -0.03
N CYS A 99 -13.11 -3.73 -0.64
CA CYS A 99 -13.16 -2.44 0.00
C CYS A 99 -14.60 -2.01 0.25
N LEU A 100 -14.87 -1.54 1.47
CA LEU A 100 -16.14 -0.90 1.79
C LEU A 100 -16.25 0.43 1.04
N GLN A 101 -17.28 0.53 0.21
CA GLN A 101 -17.73 1.77 -0.38
C GLN A 101 -18.92 2.28 0.44
N LEU A 102 -18.77 3.47 1.03
CA LEU A 102 -19.80 4.06 1.88
C LEU A 102 -21.14 4.12 1.13
N ALA A 103 -22.21 3.66 1.79
CA ALA A 103 -23.57 3.54 1.25
C ALA A 103 -23.76 2.59 0.04
N CYS A 104 -22.72 1.84 -0.36
CA CYS A 104 -22.72 0.97 -1.54
C CYS A 104 -22.47 -0.51 -1.22
N GLY A 105 -21.84 -0.82 -0.08
CA GLY A 105 -21.38 -2.16 0.26
C GLY A 105 -19.93 -2.39 -0.16
N HIS A 106 -19.50 -3.65 -0.23
CA HIS A 106 -18.13 -4.03 -0.53
C HIS A 106 -17.91 -4.30 -2.02
N SER A 107 -16.79 -3.83 -2.53
CA SER A 107 -16.39 -4.07 -3.91
C SER A 107 -14.89 -4.24 -4.07
N CYS A 108 -14.49 -5.12 -4.98
CA CYS A 108 -13.09 -5.28 -5.33
C CYS A 108 -12.56 -4.01 -6.00
N LYS A 109 -11.55 -3.40 -5.39
CA LYS A 109 -10.82 -2.24 -5.93
C LYS A 109 -9.36 -2.58 -6.10
N ASP A 110 -8.73 -1.96 -7.09
CA ASP A 110 -7.28 -2.00 -7.20
C ASP A 110 -6.72 -1.38 -5.93
N GLY A 111 -5.85 -2.14 -5.26
CA GLY A 111 -5.24 -1.66 -4.04
C GLY A 111 -4.18 -0.61 -4.35
N VAL A 112 -4.01 0.33 -3.42
CA VAL A 112 -3.07 1.45 -3.52
C VAL A 112 -2.16 1.54 -2.31
#